data_AF-A0A453NX87-F1
#
_entry.id   AF-A0A453NX87-F1
#
_cell.length_a   1.000
_cell.length_b   1.000
_cell.length_c   1.000
_cell.angle_alpha   90.00
_cell.angle_beta   90.00
_cell.angle_gamma   90.00
#
_symmetry.space_group_name_H-M   'P 1'
#
loop_
_entity.id
_entity.type
_entity.pdbx_description
1 polymer ?
#
loop_
_entity_poly.entity_id
_entity_poly.type
_entity_poly.pdbx_seq_one_letter_code
_entity_poly.pdbx_strand_id
1 'polypeptide(L)' 'MNVALMLRWVWRILRGDGGLWLQLIESKYLQGQPLLACAHSAGSQFWKLIQDIKDEIRLGLRFSVGNGSGTQF' A
#
# COMPACT_ATOMS: atom_id res chain seq x y z
N MET A 1 10.44 5.80 -13.30
CA MET A 1 9.58 4.68 -12.81
C MET A 1 8.21 4.80 -13.46
N ASN A 2 7.56 3.69 -13.81
CA ASN A 2 6.18 3.71 -14.33
C ASN A 2 5.18 3.76 -13.15
N VAL A 3 4.78 4.98 -12.77
CA VAL A 3 3.88 5.23 -11.62
C VAL A 3 2.53 4.54 -11.80
N ALA A 4 1.98 4.51 -13.01
CA ALA A 4 0.68 3.88 -13.28
C ALA A 4 0.70 2.37 -13.02
N LEU A 5 1.80 1.70 -13.36
CA LEU A 5 1.99 0.28 -13.06
C LEU A 5 2.04 0.04 -11.53
N MET A 6 2.76 0.89 -10.81
CA MET A 6 2.90 0.76 -9.35
C MET A 6 1.61 1.07 -8.62
N LEU A 7 0.84 2.07 -9.07
CA LEU A 7 -0.50 2.33 -8.57
C LEU A 7 -1.44 1.14 -8.76
N ARG A 8 -1.34 0.40 -9.88
CA ARG A 8 -2.11 -0.84 -10.07
C ARG A 8 -1.76 -1.90 -9.04
N TRP A 9 -0.48 -2.06 -8.69
CA TRP A 9 -0.06 -2.99 -7.63
C TRP A 9 -0.57 -2.56 -6.25
N VAL A 10 -0.42 -1.28 -5.93
CA VAL A 10 -0.93 -0.71 -4.68
C VAL A 10 -2.44 -0.90 -4.58
N TRP A 11 -3.18 -0.71 -5.66
CA TRP A 11 -4.63 -0.94 -5.68
C TRP A 11 -5.01 -2.38 -5.34
N ARG A 12 -4.26 -3.37 -5.85
CA ARG A 12 -4.50 -4.78 -5.52
C ARG A 12 -4.23 -5.09 -4.05
N ILE A 13 -3.17 -4.50 -3.49
CA ILE A 13 -2.85 -4.63 -2.06
C ILE A 13 -3.98 -4.04 -1.22
N LEU A 14 -4.44 -2.83 -1.56
CA LEU A 14 -5.50 -2.13 -0.83
C LEU A 14 -6.86 -2.83 -0.91
N ARG A 15 -7.19 -3.49 -2.03
CA ARG A 15 -8.44 -4.25 -2.17
C ARG A 15 -8.41 -5.60 -1.46
N GLY A 16 -7.25 -6.07 -1.02
CA GLY A 16 -7.12 -7.45 -0.56
C GLY A 16 -7.19 -8.48 -1.71
N ASP A 17 -7.02 -8.03 -2.96
CA ASP A 17 -7.17 -8.86 -4.17
C ASP A 17 -5.87 -9.63 -4.46
N GLY A 18 -5.48 -10.49 -3.52
CA GLY A 18 -4.32 -11.35 -3.65
C GLY A 18 -4.37 -12.56 -2.72
N GLY A 19 -3.92 -13.71 -3.24
CA GLY A 19 -3.74 -14.91 -2.44
C GLY A 19 -2.45 -14.88 -1.63
N LEU A 20 -1.67 -15.96 -1.69
CA LEU A 20 -0.48 -16.17 -0.87
C LEU A 20 0.58 -15.07 -0.99
N TRP A 21 0.71 -14.44 -2.18
CA TRP A 21 1.64 -13.31 -2.37
C TRP A 21 1.25 -12.09 -1.53
N LEU A 22 -0.04 -11.83 -1.34
CA LEU A 22 -0.51 -10.70 -0.55
C LEU A 22 -0.25 -10.95 0.93
N GLN A 23 -0.54 -12.17 1.41
CA GLN A 23 -0.23 -12.57 2.79
C GLN A 23 1.28 -12.44 3.10
N LEU A 24 2.14 -12.76 2.12
CA LEU A 24 3.57 -12.54 2.24
C LEU A 24 3.91 -11.05 2.33
N ILE A 25 3.31 -10.19 1.52
CA ILE A 25 3.52 -8.73 1.59
C ILE A 25 3.01 -8.18 2.93
N GLU A 26 1.85 -8.61 3.37
CA GLU A 26 1.24 -8.19 4.64
C GLU A 26 2.12 -8.55 5.84
N SER A 27 2.53 -9.81 5.92
CA SER A 27 3.41 -10.28 7.00
C SER A 27 4.79 -9.63 6.97
N LYS A 28 5.37 -9.44 5.78
CA LYS A 28 6.74 -8.94 5.64
C LYS A 28 6.85 -7.42 5.79
N TYR A 29 5.89 -6.68 5.25
CA TYR A 29 6.02 -5.23 5.05
C TYR A 29 4.95 -4.40 5.77
N LEU A 30 3.69 -4.86 5.79
CA LEU A 30 2.60 -4.09 6.41
C LEU A 30 2.56 -4.31 7.93
N GLN A 31 2.78 -5.54 8.41
CA GLN A 31 2.81 -5.87 9.84
C GLN A 31 1.58 -5.36 10.61
N GLY A 32 0.40 -5.37 9.98
CA GLY A 32 -0.85 -4.86 10.56
C GLY A 32 -1.01 -3.34 10.52
N GLN A 33 -0.05 -2.60 9.94
CA GLN A 33 -0.11 -1.17 9.74
C GLN A 33 -0.69 -0.83 8.36
N PRO A 34 -1.37 0.32 8.21
CA PRO A 34 -1.78 0.79 6.89
C PRO A 34 -0.57 1.07 5.98
N LEU A 35 -0.73 0.87 4.67
CA LEU A 35 0.35 1.02 3.68
C LEU A 35 1.04 2.38 3.74
N LEU A 36 0.27 3.44 4.00
CA LEU A 36 0.79 4.80 4.13
C LEU A 36 1.57 5.04 5.43
N ALA A 37 1.28 4.31 6.50
CA ALA A 37 1.94 4.41 7.79
C ALA A 37 3.26 3.62 7.87
N CYS A 38 3.48 2.65 6.97
CA CYS A 38 4.71 1.87 6.95
C CYS A 38 5.94 2.76 6.70
N ALA A 39 7.03 2.62 7.46
CA ALA A 39 8.23 3.42 7.24
C ALA A 39 8.98 3.03 5.95
N HIS A 40 9.81 3.95 5.43
CA HIS A 40 10.79 3.65 4.39
C HIS A 40 11.91 2.79 4.99
N SER A 41 11.63 1.51 5.22
CA SER A 41 12.55 0.54 5.80
C SER A 41 13.34 -0.22 4.73
N ALA A 42 14.45 -0.85 5.14
CA ALA A 42 15.19 -1.75 4.28
C ALA A 42 14.27 -2.85 3.72
N GLY A 43 14.14 -2.90 2.40
CA GLY A 43 13.19 -3.77 1.72
C GLY A 43 13.62 -4.10 0.28
N SER A 44 12.80 -4.88 -0.40
CA SER A 44 13.02 -5.18 -1.82
C SER A 44 12.92 -3.90 -2.65
N GLN A 45 13.52 -3.88 -3.83
CA GLN A 45 13.36 -2.76 -4.76
C GLN A 45 11.88 -2.47 -5.03
N PHE A 46 11.05 -3.51 -5.17
CA PHE A 46 9.59 -3.38 -5.28
C PHE A 46 8.97 -2.59 -4.11
N TRP A 47 9.35 -2.91 -2.86
CA TRP A 47 8.85 -2.20 -1.69
C TRP A 47 9.28 -0.73 -1.68
N LYS A 48 10.56 -0.46 -2.00
CA LYS A 48 11.06 0.92 -2.09
C LYS A 48 10.28 1.74 -3.11
N LEU A 49 10.03 1.19 -4.29
CA LEU A 49 9.23 1.85 -5.31
C LEU A 49 7.77 2.10 -4.88
N ILE A 50 7.17 1.25 -4.03
CA ILE A 50 5.86 1.53 -3.42
C ILE A 50 5.95 2.69 -2.44
N GLN A 51 7.01 2.74 -1.63
CA GLN A 51 7.24 3.83 -0.68
C GLN A 51 7.49 5.17 -1.39
N ASP A 52 8.16 5.14 -2.54
CA ASP A 52 8.46 6.33 -3.34
C ASP A 52 7.22 6.98 -3.94
N ILE A 53 6.17 6.21 -4.25
CA ILE A 53 4.93 6.74 -4.83
C ILE A 53 3.85 7.12 -3.81
N LYS A 54 4.23 7.26 -2.54
CA LYS A 54 3.28 7.55 -1.46
C LYS A 54 2.57 8.89 -1.62
N ASP A 55 3.24 9.88 -2.19
CA ASP A 55 2.63 11.19 -2.38
C ASP A 55 1.61 11.17 -3.52
N GLU A 56 1.87 10.41 -4.60
CA GLU A 56 0.91 10.16 -5.67
C GLU A 56 -0.29 9.35 -5.18
N ILE A 57 -0.07 8.39 -4.28
CA ILE A 57 -1.16 7.67 -3.61
C ILE A 57 -2.05 8.66 -2.85
N ARG A 58 -1.46 9.53 -2.04
CA ARG A 58 -2.21 10.54 -1.26
C ARG A 58 -2.98 11.52 -2.14
N LEU A 59 -2.42 11.88 -3.29
CA LEU A 59 -3.03 12.84 -4.20
C LEU A 59 -4.16 12.22 -5.04
N GLY A 60 -3.98 10.98 -5.50
CA GLY A 60 -4.83 10.36 -6.51
C GLY A 60 -5.86 9.36 -6.00
N LEU A 61 -5.63 8.73 -4.84
CA LEU A 61 -6.53 7.72 -4.30
C LEU A 61 -7.55 8.33 -3.35
N ARG A 62 -8.83 8.18 -3.70
CA ARG A 62 -9.95 8.58 -2.85
C ARG A 62 -10.69 7.34 -2.38
N PHE A 63 -10.85 7.21 -1.08
CA PHE A 63 -11.64 6.15 -0.45
C PHE A 63 -12.98 6.71 0.00
N SER A 64 -14.07 5.98 -0.25
CA SER A 64 -15.33 6.23 0.44
C SER A 64 -15.25 5.57 1.80
N VAL A 65 -15.05 6.36 2.85
CA VAL A 65 -15.04 5.87 4.22
C VAL A 65 -16.49 5.57 4.63
N GLY A 66 -16.76 4.30 4.97
CA GLY A 66 -18.07 3.87 5.47
C GLY A 66 -18.24 4.19 6.95
N ASN A 67 -18.23 3.15 7.80
CA ASN A 67 -18.42 3.27 9.25
C ASN A 67 -17.21 3.81 10.04
N GLY A 68 -16.14 4.22 9.36
CA GLY A 68 -14.92 4.73 10.00
C GLY A 68 -14.03 3.70 10.70
N SER A 69 -14.35 2.39 10.65
CA SER A 69 -13.45 1.39 11.24
C SER A 69 -12.18 1.26 10.41
N GLY A 70 -11.01 1.47 11.02
CA GLY A 70 -9.70 1.38 10.35
C GLY A 70 -9.17 2.68 9.75
N THR A 71 -9.79 3.83 10.02
CA THR A 71 -9.24 5.16 9.68
C THR A 71 -8.41 5.73 10.82
N GLN A 72 -7.31 6.42 10.50
CA GLN A 72 -6.52 7.24 11.43
C GLN A 72 -6.65 8.71 11.00
N PHE A 73 -6.93 9.62 11.94
CA PHE A 73 -7.09 11.07 11.74
C PHE A 73 -5.87 11.84 12.24
#